data_AF-A0A7K3FTY4-F1
#
_entry.id   AF-A0A7K3FTY4-F1
#
_cell.length_a   1.000
_cell.length_b   1.000
_cell.length_c   1.000
_cell.angle_alpha   90.00
_cell.angle_beta   90.00
_cell.angle_gamma   90.00
#
_symmetry.space_group_name_H-M   'P 1'
#
loop_
_entity.id
_entity.type
_entity.pdbx_description
1 polymer ?
#
loop_
_entity_poly.entity_id
_entity_poly.type
_entity_poly.pdbx_seq_one_letter_code
_entity_poly.pdbx_strand_id
1 'polypeptide(L)'
;MPSAVPRAELTPYLTPSLAAAVSGARRRALRDGDRQIDTAHLLHSLVESDPEAAAAFEDRDRLARVLGYLVQRSIGYGLRWQRSVEDSTARRLLPATRGTDLRNARTPGWSPAATAALEGALRRAAGRGEPQ
;
A
#
# COMPACT_ATOMS: atom_id res chain seq x y z
N MET A 1 -13.72 18.15 15.50
CA MET A 1 -12.66 17.64 14.61
C MET A 1 -13.32 16.75 13.58
N PRO A 2 -13.35 17.10 12.29
CA PRO A 2 -14.06 16.26 11.33
C PRO A 2 -13.38 14.89 11.26
N SER A 3 -14.20 13.86 11.44
CA SER A 3 -13.88 12.44 11.47
C SER A 3 -13.14 12.05 10.19
N ALA A 4 -11.93 11.48 10.33
CA ALA A 4 -11.23 10.81 9.24
C ALA A 4 -11.96 9.49 8.94
N VAL A 5 -12.96 9.55 8.08
CA VAL A 5 -13.61 8.36 7.52
C VAL A 5 -12.52 7.57 6.75
N PRO A 6 -12.22 6.30 7.08
CA PRO A 6 -11.02 5.67 6.54
C PRO A 6 -11.29 5.12 5.13
N ARG A 7 -10.93 5.92 4.11
CA ARG A 7 -10.25 5.57 2.83
C ARG A 7 -10.84 4.51 1.89
N ALA A 8 -11.74 3.63 2.31
CA ALA A 8 -12.39 2.61 1.47
C ALA A 8 -13.45 3.21 0.54
N GLU A 9 -14.08 4.31 0.96
CA GLU A 9 -15.06 5.07 0.18
C GLU A 9 -14.43 5.85 -0.98
N LEU A 10 -13.09 5.94 -1.03
CA LEU A 10 -12.40 6.69 -2.08
C LEU A 10 -12.29 5.91 -3.39
N THR A 11 -12.46 4.58 -3.37
CA THR A 11 -12.28 3.71 -4.54
C THR A 11 -13.00 4.17 -5.82
N PRO A 12 -14.25 4.69 -5.78
CA PRO A 12 -14.95 5.22 -6.96
C PRO A 12 -14.34 6.52 -7.52
N TYR A 13 -13.55 7.21 -6.72
CA TYR A 13 -12.89 8.49 -7.03
C TYR A 13 -11.40 8.33 -7.32
N LEU A 14 -10.95 7.10 -7.55
CA LEU A 14 -9.58 6.82 -7.97
C LEU A 14 -9.57 6.59 -9.47
N THR A 15 -8.49 7.00 -10.13
CA THR A 15 -8.20 6.52 -11.48
C THR A 15 -8.32 4.98 -11.55
N PRO A 16 -8.74 4.39 -12.69
CA PRO A 16 -8.91 2.94 -12.81
C PRO A 16 -7.68 2.13 -12.41
N SER A 17 -6.48 2.60 -12.78
CA SER A 17 -5.21 1.98 -12.40
C SER A 17 -4.98 1.99 -10.89
N LEU A 18 -5.29 3.11 -10.22
CA LEU A 18 -5.15 3.23 -8.77
C LEU A 18 -6.20 2.37 -8.03
N ALA A 19 -7.44 2.31 -8.52
CA ALA A 19 -8.48 1.43 -7.98
C ALA A 19 -8.10 -0.06 -8.11
N ALA A 20 -7.54 -0.45 -9.26
CA ALA A 20 -7.05 -1.80 -9.50
C ALA A 20 -5.89 -2.17 -8.56
N ALA A 21 -4.91 -1.27 -8.41
CA ALA A 21 -3.77 -1.45 -7.51
C ALA A 21 -4.21 -1.61 -6.05
N VAL A 22 -5.11 -0.75 -5.55
CA VAL A 22 -5.65 -0.83 -4.18
C VAL A 22 -6.42 -2.13 -3.96
N SER A 23 -7.25 -2.52 -4.93
CA SER A 23 -8.04 -3.77 -4.85
C SER A 23 -7.14 -5.00 -4.86
N GLY A 24 -6.11 -5.02 -5.71
CA GLY A 24 -5.10 -6.07 -5.75
C GLY A 24 -4.33 -6.19 -4.44
N ALA A 25 -3.88 -5.06 -3.89
CA ALA A 25 -3.12 -5.00 -2.65
C ALA A 25 -3.94 -5.56 -1.48
N ARG A 26 -5.24 -5.22 -1.43
CA ARG A 26 -6.17 -5.76 -0.42
C ARG A 26 -6.35 -7.27 -0.54
N ARG A 27 -6.55 -7.80 -1.75
CA ARG A 27 -6.66 -9.25 -1.97
C ARG A 27 -5.40 -9.99 -1.53
N ARG A 28 -4.23 -9.41 -1.80
CA ARG A 28 -2.93 -10.00 -1.43
C ARG A 28 -2.72 -10.02 0.08
N ALA A 29 -2.93 -8.89 0.77
CA ALA A 29 -2.83 -8.83 2.22
C ALA A 29 -3.81 -9.82 2.90
N LEU A 30 -5.03 -9.94 2.38
CA LEU A 30 -5.99 -10.94 2.87
C LEU A 30 -5.53 -12.38 2.67
N ARG A 31 -5.02 -12.70 1.47
CA ARG A 31 -4.51 -14.03 1.13
C ARG A 31 -3.30 -14.41 2.00
N ASP A 32 -2.43 -13.44 2.26
CA ASP A 32 -1.19 -13.64 3.02
C ASP A 32 -1.44 -13.58 4.55
N GLY A 33 -2.67 -13.28 4.99
CA GLY A 33 -3.06 -13.23 6.40
C GLY A 33 -2.57 -11.97 7.14
N ASP A 34 -2.17 -10.95 6.38
CA ASP A 34 -1.62 -9.72 6.91
C ASP A 34 -2.70 -8.84 7.54
N ARG A 35 -2.36 -8.29 8.71
CA ARG A 35 -3.21 -7.32 9.41
C ARG A 35 -3.22 -5.95 8.74
N GLN A 36 -2.25 -5.68 7.86
CA GLN A 36 -2.10 -4.39 7.19
C GLN A 36 -1.75 -4.54 5.71
N ILE A 37 -2.31 -3.65 4.88
CA ILE A 37 -1.84 -3.35 3.52
C ILE A 37 -0.62 -2.42 3.64
N ASP A 38 0.51 -2.88 3.14
CA ASP A 38 1.75 -2.12 3.16
C ASP A 38 2.24 -1.68 1.78
N THR A 39 3.39 -1.03 1.74
CA THR A 39 3.98 -0.51 0.49
C THR A 39 4.35 -1.62 -0.50
N ALA A 40 4.66 -2.83 -0.03
CA ALA A 40 4.97 -3.94 -0.92
C ALA A 40 3.71 -4.49 -1.59
N HIS A 41 2.61 -4.60 -0.85
CA HIS A 41 1.31 -4.94 -1.42
C HIS A 41 0.90 -3.95 -2.51
N LEU A 42 1.01 -2.65 -2.22
CA LEU A 42 0.69 -1.58 -3.17
C LEU A 42 1.57 -1.62 -4.41
N LEU A 43 2.90 -1.69 -4.24
CA LEU A 43 3.83 -1.67 -5.37
C LEU A 43 3.67 -2.91 -6.24
N HIS A 44 3.51 -4.09 -5.64
CA HIS A 44 3.30 -5.32 -6.39
C HIS A 44 2.03 -5.22 -7.24
N SER A 45 0.92 -4.78 -6.63
CA SER A 45 -0.35 -4.68 -7.35
C SER A 45 -0.37 -3.56 -8.40
N LEU A 46 0.31 -2.44 -8.16
CA LEU A 46 0.43 -1.37 -9.15
C LEU A 46 1.16 -1.86 -10.41
N VAL A 47 2.29 -2.53 -10.23
CA VAL A 47 3.11 -3.04 -11.33
C VAL A 47 2.42 -4.17 -12.10
N GLU A 48 1.57 -4.95 -11.42
CA GLU A 48 0.73 -5.96 -12.05
C GLU A 48 -0.43 -5.36 -12.85
N SER A 49 -1.00 -4.24 -12.39
CA SER A 49 -2.19 -3.62 -13.01
C SER A 49 -1.90 -2.54 -14.05
N ASP A 50 -0.71 -1.94 -14.03
CA ASP A 50 -0.36 -0.77 -14.84
C ASP A 50 0.92 -1.01 -15.66
N PRO A 51 0.80 -1.16 -17.00
CA PRO A 51 1.95 -1.33 -17.88
C PRO A 51 2.96 -0.19 -17.84
N GLU A 52 2.55 1.05 -17.58
CA GLU A 52 3.46 2.18 -17.47
C GLU A 52 4.29 2.09 -16.18
N ALA A 53 3.67 1.66 -15.09
CA ALA A 53 4.37 1.37 -13.84
C ALA A 53 5.37 0.22 -14.00
N ALA A 54 5.03 -0.81 -14.78
CA ALA A 54 5.96 -1.89 -15.11
C ALA A 54 7.11 -1.41 -16.02
N ALA A 55 6.82 -0.53 -16.98
CA ALA A 55 7.81 0.02 -17.90
C ALA A 55 8.85 0.92 -17.20
N ALA A 56 8.49 1.56 -16.09
CA ALA A 56 9.40 2.39 -15.28
C ALA A 56 10.61 1.63 -14.70
N PHE A 57 10.61 0.29 -14.73
CA PHE A 57 11.76 -0.52 -14.31
C PHE A 57 12.83 -0.68 -15.40
N GLU A 58 12.51 -0.34 -16.66
CA GLU A 58 13.37 -0.36 -17.87
C GLU A 58 13.94 -1.73 -18.27
N ASP A 59 14.16 -2.61 -17.30
CA ASP A 59 14.73 -3.94 -17.43
C ASP A 59 13.77 -5.00 -16.84
N ARG A 60 13.42 -6.01 -17.64
CA ARG A 60 12.55 -7.12 -17.25
C ARG A 60 13.18 -8.01 -16.17
N ASP A 61 14.51 -8.18 -16.17
CA ASP A 61 15.19 -8.98 -15.16
C ASP A 61 15.25 -8.25 -13.83
N ARG A 62 15.43 -6.93 -13.85
CA ARG A 62 15.27 -6.07 -12.68
C ARG A 62 13.85 -6.14 -12.13
N LEU A 63 12.84 -6.03 -12.99
CA LEU A 63 11.44 -6.13 -12.58
C LEU A 63 11.15 -7.50 -11.93
N ALA A 64 11.58 -8.60 -12.55
CA ALA A 64 11.40 -9.94 -12.00
C ALA A 64 12.05 -10.09 -10.62
N ARG A 65 13.26 -9.54 -10.43
CA ARG A 65 13.94 -9.52 -9.12
C ARG A 65 13.16 -8.73 -8.08
N VAL A 66 12.67 -7.54 -8.43
CA VAL A 66 11.86 -6.70 -7.54
C VAL A 66 10.58 -7.42 -7.13
N LEU A 67 9.86 -8.03 -8.08
CA LEU A 67 8.66 -8.81 -7.78
C LEU A 67 8.95 -9.99 -6.85
N GLY A 68 10.08 -10.69 -7.06
CA GLY A 68 10.56 -11.73 -6.15
C GLY A 68 10.77 -11.22 -4.73
N TYR A 69 11.46 -10.08 -4.57
CA TYR A 69 11.67 -9.45 -3.25
C TYR A 69 10.36 -8.99 -2.59
N LEU A 70 9.41 -8.46 -3.36
CA LEU A 70 8.11 -8.03 -2.85
C LEU A 70 7.28 -9.22 -2.31
N VAL A 71 7.29 -10.34 -3.03
CA VAL A 71 6.61 -11.58 -2.57
C VAL A 71 7.26 -12.12 -1.30
N GLN A 72 8.58 -12.17 -1.23
CA GLN A 72 9.29 -12.63 -0.03
C GLN A 72 8.97 -11.78 1.20
N ARG A 73 8.82 -10.46 1.01
CA ARG A 73 8.47 -9.53 2.07
C ARG A 73 7.05 -9.74 2.59
N SER A 74 6.07 -10.00 1.71
CA SER A 74 4.66 -10.18 2.11
C SER A 74 4.38 -11.51 2.83
N ILE A 75 5.15 -12.57 2.58
CA ILE A 75 4.95 -13.88 3.24
C ILE A 75 5.76 -14.07 4.54
N GLY A 76 6.36 -13.01 5.09
CA GLY A 76 6.95 -13.05 6.44
C GLY A 76 8.47 -13.25 6.55
N TYR A 77 9.22 -13.41 5.47
CA TYR A 77 10.70 -13.30 5.54
C TYR A 77 11.15 -11.84 5.81
N GLY A 78 10.25 -10.87 5.61
CA GLY A 78 10.46 -9.44 5.84
C GLY A 78 10.19 -8.92 7.26
N LEU A 79 9.88 -9.76 8.25
CA LEU A 79 9.57 -9.29 9.63
C LEU A 79 10.72 -8.47 10.26
N ARG A 80 11.99 -8.74 9.88
CA ARG A 80 13.15 -7.90 10.26
C ARG A 80 13.23 -6.59 9.45
N TRP A 81 12.71 -6.57 8.23
CA TRP A 81 12.70 -5.38 7.35
C TRP A 81 11.57 -4.40 7.72
N GLN A 82 10.38 -4.90 8.11
CA GLN A 82 9.28 -4.09 8.67
C GLN A 82 9.77 -3.25 9.87
N ARG A 83 10.62 -3.82 10.74
CA ARG A 83 11.21 -3.11 11.89
C ARG A 83 12.39 -2.19 11.58
N SER A 84 13.06 -2.31 10.42
CA SER A 84 14.32 -1.57 10.20
C SER A 84 14.18 -0.41 9.22
N VAL A 85 13.27 -0.47 8.23
CA VAL A 85 13.18 0.58 7.19
C VAL A 85 11.85 1.33 7.27
N GLU A 86 10.73 0.65 7.52
CA GLU A 86 9.46 1.35 7.77
C GLU A 86 9.47 2.01 9.16
N ASP A 87 10.02 1.35 10.19
CA ASP A 87 10.16 1.93 11.54
C ASP A 87 11.11 3.13 11.58
N SER A 88 12.13 3.17 10.70
CA SER A 88 13.02 4.32 10.54
C SER A 88 12.28 5.59 10.08
N THR A 89 11.14 5.45 9.41
CA THR A 89 10.23 6.57 9.08
C THR A 89 9.14 6.81 10.13
N ALA A 90 8.96 5.87 11.08
CA ALA A 90 7.92 5.90 12.10
C ALA A 90 8.38 6.47 13.46
N ARG A 91 9.61 6.99 13.57
CA ARG A 91 10.20 7.47 14.85
C ARG A 91 9.55 8.72 15.46
N ARG A 92 8.37 9.13 14.99
CA ARG A 92 7.42 9.93 15.76
C ARG A 92 6.02 9.54 15.31
N LEU A 93 5.31 8.76 16.14
CA LEU A 93 4.02 9.12 16.75
C LEU A 93 3.25 7.87 17.21
N LEU A 94 2.93 7.89 18.51
CA LEU A 94 1.77 7.36 19.25
C LEU A 94 1.33 5.88 19.04
N PRO A 95 0.91 5.18 20.12
CA PRO A 95 0.46 3.80 20.01
C PRO A 95 -0.71 3.74 19.03
N ALA A 96 -0.60 2.87 18.03
CA ALA A 96 -1.71 2.53 17.13
C ALA A 96 -2.97 2.35 17.98
N THR A 97 -3.92 3.27 17.82
CA THR A 97 -5.18 3.24 18.54
C THR A 97 -5.77 1.85 18.32
N ARG A 98 -5.89 1.13 19.44
CA ARG A 98 -6.53 -0.18 19.50
C ARG A 98 -7.99 0.06 19.10
N GLY A 99 -8.27 -0.04 17.82
CA GLY A 99 -9.60 0.11 17.26
C GLY A 99 -10.47 -1.00 17.80
N THR A 100 -11.25 -0.67 18.83
CA THR A 100 -12.40 -1.44 19.29
C THR A 100 -13.44 -1.43 18.19
N ASP A 101 -13.33 -2.38 17.26
CA ASP A 101 -14.48 -2.79 16.46
C ASP A 101 -14.28 -4.24 16.01
N LEU A 102 -14.73 -5.18 16.85
CA LEU A 102 -14.71 -6.63 16.59
C LEU A 102 -15.57 -7.03 15.36
N ARG A 103 -16.19 -6.06 14.68
CA ARG A 103 -16.93 -6.25 13.42
C ARG A 103 -16.10 -5.96 12.16
N ASN A 104 -14.94 -5.31 12.28
CA ASN A 104 -14.06 -4.92 11.17
C ASN A 104 -12.76 -5.75 11.05
N ALA A 105 -12.60 -6.79 11.87
CA ALA A 105 -11.41 -7.65 11.92
C ALA A 105 -11.09 -8.39 10.59
N ARG A 106 -11.96 -8.31 9.59
CA ARG A 106 -11.80 -8.97 8.29
C ARG A 106 -11.14 -8.10 7.22
N THR A 107 -10.98 -6.80 7.43
CA THR A 107 -10.33 -5.92 6.44
C THR A 107 -8.96 -5.47 6.94
N PRO A 108 -7.86 -5.72 6.21
CA PRO A 108 -6.55 -5.24 6.60
C PRO A 108 -6.56 -3.70 6.64
N GLY A 109 -6.03 -3.12 7.71
CA GLY A 109 -5.81 -1.66 7.80
C GLY A 109 -4.66 -1.22 6.91
N TRP A 110 -4.40 0.08 6.77
CA TRP A 110 -3.21 0.55 6.06
C TRP A 110 -2.01 0.63 7.01
N SER A 111 -0.80 0.30 6.53
CA SER A 111 0.43 0.67 7.23
C SER A 111 0.65 2.20 7.19
N PRO A 112 1.39 2.78 8.15
CA PRO A 112 1.75 4.20 8.10
C PRO A 112 2.51 4.58 6.81
N ALA A 113 3.46 3.73 6.37
CA ALA A 113 4.22 3.95 5.15
C ALA A 113 3.34 3.93 3.89
N ALA A 114 2.39 3.00 3.80
CA ALA A 114 1.42 2.94 2.70
C ALA A 114 0.52 4.18 2.68
N THR A 115 0.07 4.63 3.85
CA THR A 115 -0.72 5.87 3.99
C THR A 115 0.04 7.07 3.48
N ALA A 116 1.29 7.24 3.89
CA ALA A 116 2.16 8.34 3.46
C ALA A 116 2.48 8.29 1.96
N ALA A 117 2.68 7.09 1.40
CA ALA A 117 2.93 6.91 -0.03
C ALA A 117 1.73 7.35 -0.88
N LEU A 118 0.52 6.92 -0.51
CA LEU A 118 -0.72 7.30 -1.19
C LEU A 118 -1.00 8.81 -1.06
N GLU A 119 -0.80 9.40 0.12
CA GLU A 119 -0.92 10.86 0.29
C GLU A 119 0.10 11.64 -0.55
N GLY A 120 1.34 11.13 -0.64
CA GLY A 120 2.37 11.70 -1.51
C GLY A 120 2.00 11.59 -3.00
N ALA A 121 1.40 10.48 -3.42
CA ALA A 121 0.92 10.29 -4.79
C ALA A 121 -0.22 11.27 -5.13
N LEU A 122 -1.23 11.38 -4.27
CA LEU A 122 -2.37 12.30 -4.45
C LEU A 122 -1.93 13.77 -4.50
N ARG A 123 -0.98 14.17 -3.64
CA ARG A 123 -0.40 15.52 -3.68
C ARG A 123 0.34 15.80 -4.99
N ARG A 124 1.10 14.83 -5.50
CA ARG A 124 1.80 14.96 -6.79
C ARG A 124 0.84 15.00 -7.97
N ALA A 125 -0.24 14.20 -7.96
CA ALA A 125 -1.28 14.25 -8.98
C ALA A 125 -1.96 15.64 -9.01
N ALA A 126 -2.36 16.15 -7.84
CA ALA A 126 -2.95 17.49 -7.73
C ALA A 126 -2.00 18.59 -8.23
N GLY A 127 -0.70 18.50 -7.90
CA GLY A 127 0.31 19.44 -8.39
C GLY A 127 0.53 19.43 -9.91
N ARG A 128 0.14 18.35 -10.60
CA ARG A 128 0.20 18.22 -12.07
C ARG A 128 -1.14 18.49 -12.75
N GLY A 129 -2.22 18.71 -12.00
CA GLY A 129 -3.58 18.81 -12.54
C GLY A 129 -4.16 17.48 -13.03
N GLU A 130 -3.58 16.35 -12.60
CA GLU A 130 -4.05 15.02 -12.97
C GLU A 130 -5.30 14.64 -12.15
N PRO A 131 -6.24 13.87 -12.72
CA PRO A 131 -7.35 13.30 -11.97
C PRO A 131 -6.82 12.37 -10.86
N GLN A 132 -7.51 12.40 -9.72
CA GLN A 132 -7.22 11.52 -8.58
C GLN A 132 -7.87 10.15 -8.78
#